data_AF-A0A2N1TRV0-F1
#
_entry.id   AF-A0A2N1TRV0-F1
#
_cell.length_a   1.000
_cell.length_b   1.000
_cell.length_c   1.000
_cell.angle_alpha   90.00
_cell.angle_beta   90.00
_cell.angle_gamma   90.00
#
_symmetry.space_group_name_H-M   'P 1'
#
loop_
_entity.id
_entity.type
_entity.pdbx_description
1 polymer ?
#
loop_
_entity_poly.entity_id
_entity_poly.type
_entity_poly.pdbx_seq_one_letter_code
_entity_poly.pdbx_strand_id
1 'polypeptide(L)'
;MHEWETAMIVDFPLAGPLLPASEINIINDRLVPADVNTLLWTTESFDALFHTMLFRHLLPERWPTKLPWIFANSSSLANVRIDAKTLLVSPDAYRLRVILFRDRLSAYRCQQLVIMQEGQMRLAIPAGTPPLAEQYTTRAWLSVFFFDTPAPQTLISATFSPVSGHPYEAYLNFELVESLLNNGLIQRRPDHYVSVNPEGFPMPAR
;
A
#
# COMPACT_ATOMS: atom_id res chain seq x y z
N MET A 1 23.66 -10.80 -4.82
CA MET A 1 22.40 -11.16 -5.51
C MET A 1 21.53 -11.86 -4.48
N HIS A 2 20.25 -11.57 -4.37
CA HIS A 2 19.36 -12.33 -3.49
C HIS A 2 18.56 -13.30 -4.35
N GLU A 3 18.41 -14.53 -3.88
CA GLU A 3 17.52 -15.52 -4.45
C GLU A 3 16.42 -15.78 -3.43
N TRP A 4 15.44 -14.88 -3.43
CA TRP A 4 14.32 -14.93 -2.52
C TRP A 4 13.42 -16.12 -2.85
N GLU A 5 13.31 -17.03 -1.89
CA GLU A 5 12.34 -18.10 -1.89
C GLU A 5 11.21 -17.74 -0.93
N THR A 6 9.96 -17.99 -1.33
CA THR A 6 8.82 -17.81 -0.45
C THR A 6 8.75 -18.96 0.56
N ALA A 7 8.93 -18.65 1.84
CA ALA A 7 8.83 -19.61 2.92
C ALA A 7 7.40 -19.76 3.45
N MET A 8 6.61 -18.69 3.42
CA MET A 8 5.25 -18.66 3.94
C MET A 8 4.43 -17.58 3.24
N ILE A 9 3.17 -17.88 2.91
CA ILE A 9 2.15 -16.91 2.54
C ILE A 9 0.90 -17.22 3.34
N VAL A 10 0.31 -16.21 3.97
CA VAL A 10 -1.02 -16.30 4.58
C VAL A 10 -1.86 -15.13 4.13
N ASP A 11 -3.07 -15.43 3.67
CA ASP A 11 -4.05 -14.46 3.19
C ASP A 11 -5.24 -14.40 4.15
N PHE A 12 -5.69 -13.18 4.48
CA PHE A 12 -6.86 -12.90 5.29
C PHE A 12 -7.80 -11.97 4.51
N PRO A 13 -9.09 -12.31 4.36
CA PRO A 13 -10.05 -11.38 3.78
C PRO A 13 -10.24 -10.17 4.71
N LEU A 14 -10.40 -8.98 4.12
CA LEU A 14 -10.71 -7.75 4.83
C LEU A 14 -12.03 -7.17 4.33
N ALA A 15 -12.84 -6.64 5.24
CA ALA A 15 -14.08 -5.94 4.89
C ALA A 15 -13.82 -4.60 4.18
N GLY A 16 -12.59 -4.07 4.26
CA GLY A 16 -12.13 -2.85 3.62
C GLY A 16 -10.68 -2.54 4.00
N PRO A 17 -10.13 -1.41 3.56
CA PRO A 17 -8.78 -1.01 3.92
C PRO A 17 -8.61 -0.78 5.43
N LEU A 18 -7.62 -1.44 6.05
CA LEU A 18 -7.15 -1.17 7.43
C LEU A 18 -6.35 0.12 7.50
N LEU A 19 -5.62 0.43 6.42
CA LEU A 19 -4.95 1.71 6.23
C LEU A 19 -5.18 2.19 4.80
N PRO A 20 -5.12 3.52 4.57
CA PRO A 20 -5.09 4.08 3.22
C PRO A 20 -3.93 3.44 2.45
N ALA A 21 -4.27 2.77 1.36
CA ALA A 21 -3.31 2.23 0.42
C ALA A 21 -3.06 3.25 -0.70
N SER A 22 -2.89 2.80 -1.94
CA SER A 22 -2.65 3.68 -3.07
C SER A 22 -3.89 4.44 -3.56
N GLU A 23 -5.07 4.29 -2.93
CA GLU A 23 -6.31 4.99 -3.31
C GLU A 23 -6.09 6.49 -3.41
N ILE A 24 -5.44 7.06 -2.40
CA ILE A 24 -5.20 8.50 -2.32
C ILE A 24 -4.34 8.97 -3.49
N ASN A 25 -3.27 8.25 -3.79
CA ASN A 25 -2.38 8.60 -4.89
C ASN A 25 -3.12 8.50 -6.23
N ILE A 26 -3.90 7.43 -6.44
CA ILE A 26 -4.73 7.26 -7.63
C ILE A 26 -5.73 8.41 -7.79
N ILE A 27 -6.41 8.78 -6.70
CA ILE A 27 -7.35 9.91 -6.69
C ILE A 27 -6.61 11.20 -7.05
N ASN A 28 -5.44 11.48 -6.49
CA ASN A 28 -4.69 12.71 -6.79
C ASN A 28 -4.14 12.74 -8.21
N ASP A 29 -3.65 11.61 -8.72
CA ASP A 29 -3.07 11.52 -10.07
C ASP A 29 -4.16 11.70 -11.15
N ARG A 30 -5.40 11.30 -10.84
CA ARG A 30 -6.53 11.41 -11.76
C ARG A 30 -7.31 12.71 -11.62
N LEU A 31 -7.38 13.28 -10.42
CA LEU A 31 -8.09 14.52 -10.19
C LEU A 31 -7.17 15.72 -10.40
N VAL A 32 -7.46 16.55 -11.40
CA VAL A 32 -7.07 17.96 -11.30
C VAL A 32 -7.92 18.55 -10.16
N PRO A 33 -7.34 19.15 -9.11
CA PRO A 33 -8.09 19.62 -7.93
C PRO A 33 -9.23 20.62 -8.23
N ALA A 34 -9.32 21.15 -9.45
CA ALA A 34 -10.38 22.06 -9.90
C ALA A 34 -11.68 21.36 -10.36
N ASP A 35 -11.62 20.05 -10.65
CA ASP A 35 -12.70 19.31 -11.31
C ASP A 35 -13.64 18.58 -10.34
N VAL A 36 -13.24 18.42 -9.08
CA VAL A 36 -14.01 17.73 -8.04
C VAL A 36 -14.13 18.58 -6.79
N ASN A 37 -15.36 18.76 -6.31
CA ASN A 37 -15.66 19.52 -5.11
C ASN A 37 -15.99 18.64 -3.90
N THR A 38 -16.36 17.38 -4.14
CA THR A 38 -16.82 16.48 -3.08
C THR A 38 -16.41 15.04 -3.38
N LEU A 39 -15.87 14.36 -2.38
CA LEU A 39 -15.54 12.95 -2.43
C LEU A 39 -16.52 12.16 -1.58
N LEU A 40 -17.29 11.28 -2.21
CA LEU A 40 -18.19 10.33 -1.55
C LEU A 40 -17.50 8.96 -1.49
N TRP A 41 -17.17 8.54 -0.28
CA TRP A 41 -16.60 7.24 0.00
C TRP A 41 -17.72 6.24 0.29
N THR A 42 -17.95 5.34 -0.67
CA THR A 42 -19.04 4.36 -0.67
C THR A 42 -18.55 3.01 -0.20
N THR A 43 -18.79 2.69 1.06
CA THR A 43 -18.43 1.39 1.64
C THR A 43 -19.53 0.89 2.58
N GLU A 44 -19.64 -0.42 2.69
CA GLU A 44 -20.59 -1.09 3.59
C GLU A 44 -20.08 -1.15 5.03
N SER A 45 -18.77 -0.94 5.27
CA SER A 45 -18.17 -0.98 6.61
C SER A 45 -17.61 0.37 7.04
N PHE A 46 -18.16 0.92 8.13
CA PHE A 46 -17.69 2.18 8.71
C PHE A 46 -16.25 2.08 9.25
N ASP A 47 -15.83 0.91 9.75
CA ASP A 47 -14.51 0.70 10.36
C ASP A 47 -13.38 0.98 9.35
N ALA A 48 -13.55 0.55 8.10
CA ALA A 48 -12.60 0.81 7.03
C ALA A 48 -12.42 2.32 6.76
N LEU A 49 -13.51 3.09 6.83
CA LEU A 49 -13.44 4.54 6.72
C LEU A 49 -12.81 5.17 7.96
N PHE A 50 -13.17 4.72 9.16
CA PHE A 50 -12.64 5.24 10.41
C PHE A 50 -11.11 5.16 10.44
N HIS A 51 -10.54 4.01 10.10
CA HIS A 51 -9.09 3.86 10.02
C HIS A 51 -8.48 4.77 8.95
N THR A 52 -9.10 4.84 7.77
CA THR A 52 -8.64 5.71 6.67
C THR A 52 -8.60 7.18 7.10
N MET A 53 -9.63 7.65 7.81
CA MET A 53 -9.73 9.02 8.34
C MET A 53 -8.77 9.29 9.49
N LEU A 54 -8.55 8.32 10.38
CA LEU A 54 -7.58 8.43 11.47
C LEU A 54 -6.17 8.62 10.92
N PHE A 55 -5.77 7.80 9.94
CA PHE A 55 -4.45 7.89 9.31
C PHE A 55 -4.24 9.19 8.52
N ARG A 56 -5.31 9.78 7.94
CA ARG A 56 -5.25 11.12 7.34
C ARG A 56 -4.80 12.18 8.36
N HIS A 57 -5.29 12.11 9.59
CA HIS A 57 -4.91 13.06 10.64
C HIS A 57 -3.50 12.84 11.17
N LEU A 58 -2.98 11.62 11.10
CA LEU A 58 -1.63 11.28 11.57
C LEU A 58 -0.54 11.59 10.54
N LEU A 59 -0.86 11.63 9.23
CA LEU A 59 0.08 11.93 8.15
C LEU A 59 -0.37 13.12 7.27
N PRO A 60 -0.84 14.26 7.83
CA PRO A 60 -1.61 15.26 7.11
C PRO A 60 -0.82 16.02 6.03
N GLU A 61 0.49 16.24 6.24
CA GLU A 61 1.34 16.99 5.28
C GLU A 61 1.63 16.24 3.99
N ARG A 62 1.31 14.94 3.92
CA ARG A 62 1.54 14.09 2.74
C ARG A 62 0.28 13.80 1.94
N TRP A 63 -0.84 14.43 2.31
CA TRP A 63 -2.17 14.18 1.73
C TRP A 63 -2.66 15.41 0.94
N PRO A 64 -2.68 15.35 -0.40
CA PRO A 64 -3.01 16.49 -1.26
C PRO A 64 -4.48 16.93 -1.25
N THR A 65 -5.44 16.05 -0.91
CA THR A 65 -6.87 16.38 -1.02
C THR A 65 -7.41 17.06 0.23
N LYS A 66 -7.54 18.40 0.14
CA LYS A 66 -8.34 19.23 1.07
C LYS A 66 -9.86 19.03 0.91
N LEU A 67 -10.29 18.10 0.06
CA LEU A 67 -11.69 17.85 -0.24
C LEU A 67 -12.45 17.37 1.01
N PRO A 68 -13.74 17.72 1.14
CA PRO A 68 -14.62 17.10 2.12
C PRO A 68 -14.87 15.64 1.72
N TRP A 69 -14.64 14.74 2.67
CA TRP A 69 -14.86 13.31 2.52
C TRP A 69 -16.18 12.96 3.21
N ILE A 70 -17.15 12.45 2.45
CA ILE A 70 -18.46 12.09 2.95
C ILE A 70 -18.62 10.58 2.86
N PHE A 71 -18.98 9.95 3.97
CA PHE A 71 -19.36 8.55 4.00
C PHE A 71 -20.74 8.37 3.40
N ALA A 72 -20.91 7.39 2.52
CA ALA A 72 -22.23 6.95 2.11
C ALA A 72 -22.30 5.42 2.03
N ASN A 73 -23.09 4.79 2.91
CA ASN A 73 -23.55 3.41 2.67
C ASN A 73 -24.64 3.40 1.58
N SER A 74 -25.04 2.20 1.14
CA SER A 74 -26.06 2.02 0.10
C SER A 74 -27.37 2.79 0.33
N SER A 75 -27.87 2.86 1.56
CA SER A 75 -29.12 3.58 1.91
C SER A 75 -28.96 5.10 1.94
N SER A 76 -27.82 5.60 2.43
CA SER A 76 -27.52 7.04 2.43
C SER A 76 -27.17 7.56 1.04
N LEU A 77 -26.52 6.76 0.20
CA LEU A 77 -26.14 7.14 -1.16
C LEU A 77 -27.35 7.52 -2.01
N ALA A 78 -28.48 6.83 -1.84
CA ALA A 78 -29.74 7.14 -2.52
C ALA A 78 -30.28 8.55 -2.22
N ASN A 79 -29.89 9.12 -1.08
CA ASN A 79 -30.36 10.43 -0.61
C ASN A 79 -29.32 11.55 -0.84
N VAL A 80 -28.11 11.22 -1.31
CA VAL A 80 -27.07 12.22 -1.59
C VAL A 80 -27.24 12.78 -2.99
N ARG A 81 -27.22 14.12 -3.10
CA ARG A 81 -27.23 14.80 -4.39
C ARG A 81 -25.87 14.64 -5.06
N ILE A 82 -25.85 13.91 -6.17
CA ILE A 82 -24.64 13.71 -7.00
C ILE A 82 -24.65 14.74 -8.13
N ASP A 83 -23.61 15.57 -8.19
CA ASP A 83 -23.41 16.56 -9.25
C ASP A 83 -22.22 16.20 -10.15
N ALA A 84 -21.97 17.01 -11.19
CA ALA A 84 -20.90 16.78 -12.15
C ALA A 84 -19.48 16.85 -11.54
N LYS A 85 -19.34 17.36 -10.31
CA LYS A 85 -18.09 17.52 -9.56
C LYS A 85 -18.01 16.58 -8.35
N THR A 86 -18.89 15.58 -8.30
CA THR A 86 -18.94 14.59 -7.23
C THR A 86 -18.16 13.35 -7.65
N LEU A 87 -17.09 13.04 -6.91
CA LEU A 87 -16.34 11.81 -7.08
C LEU A 87 -16.89 10.72 -6.17
N LEU A 88 -17.32 9.61 -6.78
CA LEU A 88 -17.64 8.38 -6.06
C LEU A 88 -16.39 7.51 -5.98
N VAL A 89 -16.06 7.05 -4.78
CA VAL A 89 -14.98 6.08 -4.51
C VAL A 89 -15.59 4.88 -3.82
N SER A 90 -15.41 3.68 -4.38
CA SER A 90 -15.93 2.43 -3.82
C SER A 90 -14.80 1.41 -3.68
N PRO A 91 -14.25 1.21 -2.47
CA PRO A 91 -13.29 0.14 -2.21
C PRO A 91 -13.99 -1.23 -2.13
N ASP A 92 -13.42 -2.24 -2.77
CA ASP A 92 -13.91 -3.61 -2.75
C ASP A 92 -12.79 -4.67 -2.73
N ALA A 93 -13.16 -5.89 -2.31
CA ALA A 93 -12.30 -7.08 -2.36
C ALA A 93 -10.91 -6.94 -1.70
N TYR A 94 -10.85 -6.30 -0.53
CA TYR A 94 -9.59 -6.15 0.21
C TYR A 94 -9.16 -7.47 0.86
N ARG A 95 -7.84 -7.66 0.92
CA ARG A 95 -7.20 -8.74 1.66
C ARG A 95 -5.90 -8.26 2.28
N LEU A 96 -5.56 -8.86 3.41
CA LEU A 96 -4.26 -8.74 4.06
C LEU A 96 -3.46 -10.00 3.73
N ARG A 97 -2.25 -9.83 3.21
CA ARG A 97 -1.30 -10.88 2.92
C ARG A 97 -0.07 -10.71 3.78
N VAL A 98 0.34 -11.76 4.46
CA VAL A 98 1.62 -11.84 5.18
C VAL A 98 2.50 -12.83 4.45
N ILE A 99 3.65 -12.37 3.97
CA ILE A 99 4.62 -13.17 3.21
C ILE A 99 5.95 -13.16 3.94
N LEU A 100 6.57 -14.33 4.10
CA LEU A 100 7.95 -14.46 4.52
C LEU A 100 8.79 -14.96 3.35
N PHE A 101 9.80 -14.19 2.97
CA PHE A 101 10.83 -14.62 2.03
C PHE A 101 12.12 -14.93 2.75
N ARG A 102 12.88 -15.90 2.24
CA ARG A 102 14.20 -16.28 2.74
C ARG A 102 15.16 -16.32 1.56
N ASP A 103 16.35 -15.79 1.74
CA ASP A 103 17.34 -15.71 0.67
C ASP A 103 18.21 -16.96 0.65
N ARG A 104 18.09 -17.76 -0.41
CA ARG A 104 18.85 -19.01 -0.59
C ARG A 104 20.36 -18.76 -0.64
N LEU A 105 20.79 -17.66 -1.24
CA LEU A 105 22.22 -17.33 -1.39
C LEU A 105 22.90 -16.97 -0.06
N SER A 106 22.11 -16.52 0.92
CA SER A 106 22.57 -16.28 2.29
C SER A 106 22.55 -17.53 3.18
N ALA A 107 22.33 -18.73 2.62
CA ALA A 107 21.98 -19.93 3.37
C ALA A 107 20.75 -19.71 4.28
N TYR A 108 19.75 -18.98 3.77
CA TYR A 108 18.49 -18.65 4.43
C TYR A 108 18.59 -17.78 5.69
N ARG A 109 19.70 -17.05 5.83
CA ARG A 109 19.96 -16.14 6.94
C ARG A 109 19.30 -14.79 6.74
N CYS A 110 19.33 -14.23 5.53
CA CYS A 110 18.57 -13.04 5.21
C CYS A 110 17.09 -13.41 5.02
N GLN A 111 16.22 -12.71 5.72
CA GLN A 111 14.78 -12.90 5.68
C GLN A 111 14.07 -11.58 5.43
N GLN A 112 12.94 -11.63 4.73
CA GLN A 112 12.11 -10.47 4.46
C GLN A 112 10.67 -10.81 4.82
N LEU A 113 10.12 -10.11 5.81
CA LEU A 113 8.70 -10.15 6.13
C LEU A 113 7.99 -9.04 5.37
N VAL A 114 6.94 -9.39 4.66
CA VAL A 114 6.09 -8.45 3.93
C VAL A 114 4.67 -8.57 4.45
N ILE A 115 4.15 -7.48 4.98
CA ILE A 115 2.73 -7.34 5.31
C ILE A 115 2.12 -6.42 4.27
N MET A 116 1.21 -6.96 3.46
CA MET A 116 0.65 -6.25 2.32
C MET A 116 -0.87 -6.26 2.41
N GLN A 117 -1.47 -5.10 2.23
CA GLN A 117 -2.89 -4.97 1.98
C GLN A 117 -3.09 -4.72 0.50
N GLU A 118 -3.98 -5.48 -0.14
CA GLU A 118 -4.36 -5.26 -1.53
C GLU A 118 -5.86 -5.30 -1.69
N GLY A 119 -6.39 -4.50 -2.60
CA GLY A 119 -7.81 -4.41 -2.88
C GLY A 119 -8.08 -3.90 -4.28
N GLN A 120 -9.35 -3.61 -4.53
CA GLN A 120 -9.82 -2.92 -5.70
C GLN A 120 -10.52 -1.64 -5.27
N MET A 121 -10.47 -0.64 -6.13
CA MET A 121 -11.21 0.61 -5.96
C MET A 121 -11.87 0.96 -7.28
N ARG A 122 -13.17 1.22 -7.23
CA ARG A 122 -13.90 1.82 -8.34
C ARG A 122 -14.02 3.31 -8.10
N LEU A 123 -13.76 4.08 -9.15
CA LEU A 123 -13.85 5.52 -9.18
C LEU A 123 -14.88 5.92 -10.23
N ALA A 124 -15.81 6.81 -9.90
CA ALA A 124 -16.79 7.30 -10.87
C ALA A 124 -17.14 8.78 -10.68
N ILE A 125 -17.33 9.47 -11.81
CA ILE A 125 -17.93 10.81 -11.90
C ILE A 125 -19.17 10.67 -12.80
N PRO A 126 -20.31 10.20 -12.26
CA PRO A 126 -21.43 9.74 -13.08
C PRO A 126 -22.17 10.89 -13.79
N ALA A 127 -22.20 12.08 -13.19
CA ALA A 127 -22.80 13.27 -13.78
C ALA A 127 -21.77 14.16 -14.52
N GLY A 128 -20.53 13.69 -14.69
CA GLY A 128 -19.49 14.37 -15.44
C GLY A 128 -19.83 14.44 -16.94
N THR A 129 -19.15 15.32 -17.68
CA THR A 129 -19.27 15.39 -19.15
C THR A 129 -17.87 15.36 -19.76
N PRO A 130 -17.38 14.21 -20.26
CA PRO A 130 -18.06 12.91 -20.28
C PRO A 130 -18.15 12.25 -18.88
N PRO A 131 -19.09 11.31 -18.67
CA PRO A 131 -19.12 10.52 -17.44
C PRO A 131 -17.89 9.62 -17.37
N LEU A 132 -17.35 9.44 -16.16
CA LEU A 132 -16.15 8.65 -15.91
C LEU A 132 -16.50 7.47 -15.00
N ALA A 133 -16.00 6.28 -15.34
CA ALA A 133 -15.99 5.12 -14.46
C ALA A 133 -14.72 4.30 -14.72
N GLU A 134 -13.91 4.12 -13.70
CA GLU A 134 -12.62 3.43 -13.78
C GLU A 134 -12.44 2.50 -12.59
N GLN A 135 -11.64 1.46 -12.77
CA GLN A 135 -11.29 0.52 -11.71
C GLN A 135 -9.78 0.45 -11.56
N TYR A 136 -9.34 0.43 -10.31
CA TYR A 136 -7.94 0.43 -9.93
C TYR A 136 -7.63 -0.69 -8.95
N THR A 137 -6.40 -1.18 -9.01
CA THR A 137 -5.84 -2.03 -7.96
C THR A 137 -5.18 -1.14 -6.93
N THR A 138 -5.51 -1.38 -5.67
CA THR A 138 -4.97 -0.62 -4.56
C THR A 138 -4.02 -1.49 -3.75
N ARG A 139 -2.92 -0.91 -3.30
CA ARG A 139 -1.90 -1.65 -2.53
C ARG A 139 -1.21 -0.77 -1.51
N ALA A 140 -1.05 -1.32 -0.31
CA ALA A 140 -0.11 -0.87 0.70
C ALA A 140 0.74 -2.05 1.15
N TRP A 141 1.99 -1.80 1.50
CA TRP A 141 2.84 -2.83 2.09
C TRP A 141 3.85 -2.24 3.06
N LEU A 142 4.20 -3.06 4.04
CA LEU A 142 5.34 -2.92 4.93
C LEU A 142 6.28 -4.09 4.64
N SER A 143 7.53 -3.79 4.35
CA SER A 143 8.61 -4.75 4.14
C SER A 143 9.65 -4.56 5.22
N VAL A 144 10.04 -5.64 5.86
CA VAL A 144 10.98 -5.65 6.98
C VAL A 144 12.05 -6.70 6.72
N PHE A 145 13.31 -6.30 6.72
CA PHE A 145 14.45 -7.18 6.46
C PHE A 145 15.18 -7.51 7.75
N PHE A 146 15.48 -8.78 7.94
CA PHE A 146 16.19 -9.29 9.12
C PHE A 146 17.34 -10.20 8.71
N PHE A 147 18.32 -10.31 9.61
CA PHE A 147 19.40 -11.29 9.51
C PHE A 147 19.27 -12.37 10.59
N ASP A 148 19.36 -13.63 10.21
CA ASP A 148 19.17 -14.85 10.99
C ASP A 148 17.76 -15.05 11.57
N THR A 149 17.29 -14.16 12.43
CA THR A 149 15.99 -14.28 13.11
C THR A 149 15.20 -12.97 13.03
N PRO A 150 13.85 -13.03 13.00
CA PRO A 150 13.00 -11.83 12.97
C PRO A 150 12.90 -11.20 14.36
N ALA A 151 14.00 -10.60 14.82
CA ALA A 151 14.10 -9.90 16.10
C ALA A 151 14.49 -8.43 15.91
N PRO A 152 14.14 -7.51 16.82
CA PRO A 152 14.48 -6.09 16.67
C PRO A 152 15.99 -5.83 16.53
N GLN A 153 16.83 -6.57 17.25
CA GLN A 153 18.30 -6.40 17.20
C GLN A 153 18.95 -6.86 15.88
N THR A 154 18.25 -7.67 15.09
CA THR A 154 18.71 -8.18 13.79
C THR A 154 17.99 -7.53 12.61
N LEU A 155 17.21 -6.49 12.90
CA LEU A 155 16.52 -5.69 11.90
C LEU A 155 17.55 -4.91 11.06
N ILE A 156 17.58 -5.20 9.77
CA ILE A 156 18.42 -4.49 8.80
C ILE A 156 17.70 -3.22 8.34
N SER A 157 16.46 -3.36 7.86
CA SER A 157 15.72 -2.22 7.33
C SER A 157 14.22 -2.45 7.38
N ALA A 158 13.47 -1.34 7.40
CA ALA A 158 12.03 -1.33 7.25
C ALA A 158 11.63 -0.29 6.21
N THR A 159 10.79 -0.69 5.28
CA THR A 159 10.28 0.14 4.19
C THR A 159 8.78 -0.01 4.13
N PHE A 160 8.04 1.09 4.01
CA PHE A 160 6.60 1.04 3.79
C PHE A 160 6.20 1.84 2.55
N SER A 161 5.11 1.43 1.92
CA SER A 161 4.59 2.04 0.71
C SER A 161 3.06 1.91 0.69
N PRO A 162 2.34 2.85 0.08
CA PRO A 162 2.86 4.07 -0.55
C PRO A 162 2.89 5.26 0.41
N VAL A 163 3.90 6.11 0.22
CA VAL A 163 4.02 7.45 0.81
C VAL A 163 4.18 8.43 -0.33
N SER A 164 3.14 9.24 -0.58
CA SER A 164 3.13 10.16 -1.73
C SER A 164 3.47 9.45 -3.05
N GLY A 165 2.90 8.25 -3.27
CA GLY A 165 3.15 7.42 -4.46
C GLY A 165 4.45 6.61 -4.45
N HIS A 166 5.31 6.75 -3.44
CA HIS A 166 6.64 6.11 -3.41
C HIS A 166 6.88 5.25 -2.18
N PRO A 167 7.77 4.24 -2.25
CA PRO A 167 8.28 3.56 -1.06
C PRO A 167 9.08 4.53 -0.19
N TYR A 168 8.87 4.46 1.12
CA TYR A 168 9.61 5.23 2.12
C TYR A 168 10.40 4.29 3.03
N GLU A 169 11.71 4.50 3.10
CA GLU A 169 12.58 3.81 4.03
C GLU A 169 12.43 4.43 5.42
N ALA A 170 11.77 3.69 6.32
CA ALA A 170 11.51 4.15 7.69
C ALA A 170 12.69 3.91 8.62
N TYR A 171 13.50 2.90 8.30
CA TYR A 171 14.60 2.46 9.15
C TYR A 171 15.65 1.74 8.31
N LEU A 172 16.93 2.02 8.62
CA LEU A 172 18.08 1.31 8.09
C LEU A 172 19.18 1.28 9.17
N ASN A 173 19.65 0.08 9.51
CA ASN A 173 20.74 -0.14 10.46
C ASN A 173 22.08 -0.21 9.73
N PHE A 174 22.71 0.95 9.52
CA PHE A 174 23.99 1.03 8.83
C PHE A 174 25.11 0.25 9.51
N GLU A 175 25.19 0.30 10.84
CA GLU A 175 26.23 -0.40 11.62
C GLU A 175 26.13 -1.92 11.45
N LEU A 176 24.92 -2.46 11.52
CA LEU A 176 24.69 -3.89 11.27
C LEU A 176 25.04 -4.24 9.83
N VAL A 177 24.61 -3.45 8.85
CA VAL A 177 24.92 -3.69 7.42
C VAL A 177 26.42 -3.70 7.18
N GLU A 178 27.16 -2.73 7.70
CA GLU A 178 28.62 -2.66 7.58
C GLU A 178 29.30 -3.85 8.26
N SER A 179 28.86 -4.21 9.47
CA SER A 179 29.37 -5.40 10.17
C SER A 179 29.14 -6.68 9.37
N LEU A 180 27.94 -6.88 8.82
CA LEU A 180 27.62 -8.05 8.01
C LEU A 180 28.43 -8.09 6.70
N LEU A 181 28.66 -6.93 6.06
CA LEU A 181 29.50 -6.82 4.86
C LEU A 181 30.96 -7.14 5.17
N ASN A 182 31.52 -6.56 6.23
CA ASN A 182 32.91 -6.76 6.63
C ASN A 182 33.20 -8.21 7.02
N ASN A 183 32.21 -8.90 7.60
CA ASN A 183 32.29 -10.33 7.94
C ASN A 183 31.94 -11.26 6.76
N GLY A 184 31.66 -10.72 5.56
CA GLY A 184 31.32 -11.51 4.38
C GLY A 184 30.00 -12.28 4.48
N LEU A 185 29.13 -11.88 5.41
CA LEU A 185 27.84 -12.53 5.69
C LEU A 185 26.73 -12.08 4.75
N ILE A 186 26.86 -10.86 4.21
CA ILE A 186 26.03 -10.34 3.12
C ILE A 186 26.95 -9.74 2.05
N GLN A 187 26.40 -9.48 0.87
CA GLN A 187 27.15 -8.92 -0.25
C GLN A 187 26.42 -7.72 -0.82
N ARG A 188 27.18 -6.71 -1.27
CA ARG A 188 26.60 -5.58 -2.00
C ARG A 188 25.94 -6.06 -3.29
N ARG A 189 24.84 -5.40 -3.64
CA ARG A 189 24.19 -5.63 -4.93
C ARG A 189 25.11 -5.10 -6.05
N PRO A 190 25.27 -5.83 -7.17
CA PRO A 190 25.97 -5.30 -8.34
C PRO A 190 25.26 -4.07 -8.90
N ASP A 191 26.01 -3.09 -9.40
CA ASP A 191 25.48 -1.80 -9.87
C ASP A 191 24.48 -1.94 -11.04
N HIS A 192 24.50 -3.06 -11.76
CA HIS A 192 23.65 -3.34 -12.92
C HIS A 192 22.46 -4.26 -12.63
N TYR A 193 22.17 -4.57 -11.36
CA TYR A 193 21.07 -5.47 -11.01
C TYR A 193 19.72 -4.76 -11.08
N VAL A 194 18.84 -5.25 -11.97
CA VAL A 194 17.44 -4.80 -12.08
C VAL A 194 16.55 -5.70 -11.23
N SER A 195 15.74 -5.12 -10.33
CA SER A 195 14.75 -5.87 -9.57
C SER A 195 13.71 -6.48 -10.52
N VAL A 196 13.44 -7.78 -10.40
CA VAL A 196 12.44 -8.49 -11.22
C VAL A 196 11.04 -7.92 -11.02
N ASN A 197 10.77 -7.31 -9.86
CA ASN A 197 9.53 -6.59 -9.63
C ASN A 197 9.83 -5.18 -9.08
N PRO A 198 9.95 -4.17 -9.96
CA PRO A 198 10.22 -2.79 -9.56
C PRO A 198 9.01 -2.12 -8.89
N GLU A 199 7.79 -2.60 -9.14
CA GLU A 199 6.53 -2.03 -8.62
C GLU A 199 5.96 -2.71 -7.36
N GLY A 200 6.62 -3.77 -6.85
CA GLY A 200 6.21 -4.46 -5.62
C GLY A 200 6.35 -5.98 -5.67
N PHE A 201 5.77 -6.70 -4.72
CA PHE A 201 5.89 -8.16 -4.64
C PHE A 201 5.06 -8.86 -5.74
N PRO A 202 5.51 -10.03 -6.24
CA PRO A 202 4.81 -10.73 -7.31
C PRO A 202 3.38 -11.06 -6.85
N MET A 203 2.41 -10.79 -7.73
CA MET A 203 1.04 -11.27 -7.55
C MET A 203 1.06 -12.80 -7.73
N PRO A 204 0.43 -13.59 -6.84
CA PRO A 204 0.11 -14.96 -7.22
C PRO A 204 -0.77 -14.94 -8.48
N ALA A 205 -0.52 -15.85 -9.40
CA ALA A 205 -1.39 -16.03 -10.56
C ALA A 205 -2.82 -16.29 -10.06
N ARG A 206 -3.78 -15.54 -10.62
CA ARG A 206 -5.21 -15.76 -10.35
C ARG A 206 -5.65 -17.12 -10.87
#